data_AF-A0A8X6SMU3-F1
#
_entry.id   AF-A0A8X6SMU3-F1
#
_cell.length_a   1.000
_cell.length_b   1.000
_cell.length_c   1.000
_cell.angle_alpha   90.00
_cell.angle_beta   90.00
_cell.angle_gamma   90.00
#
_symmetry.space_group_name_H-M   'P 1'
#
loop_
_entity.id
_entity.type
_entity.pdbx_description
1 polymer ?
#
loop_
_entity_poly.entity_id
_entity_poly.type
_entity_poly.pdbx_seq_one_letter_code
_entity_poly.pdbx_strand_id
1 'polypeptide(L)'
;MTSETVEVARIALRLPPFWKSNVRLWIAQCDHAFTFSGISSDDTKYSALVANLDAETLSYVSDIVLSPPNSDKYHTLSQRLITQFSDSDTQKN
;
A
#
# COMPACT_ATOMS: atom_id res chain seq x y z
N MET A 1 -26.19 -17.84 -28.59
CA MET A 1 -25.52 -17.98 -27.28
C MET A 1 -25.29 -16.58 -26.76
N THR A 2 -26.10 -16.15 -25.82
CA THR A 2 -25.98 -14.85 -25.15
C THR A 2 -24.73 -14.87 -24.28
N SER A 3 -23.77 -13.99 -24.56
CA SER A 3 -22.61 -13.79 -23.70
C SER A 3 -23.11 -13.25 -22.36
N GLU A 4 -23.06 -14.06 -21.31
CA GLU A 4 -23.19 -13.60 -19.94
C GLU A 4 -21.98 -12.71 -19.62
N THR A 5 -22.17 -11.40 -19.73
CA THR A 5 -21.31 -10.42 -19.07
C THR A 5 -21.43 -10.66 -17.57
N VAL A 6 -20.43 -11.35 -17.00
CA VAL A 6 -20.25 -11.43 -15.55
C VAL A 6 -19.97 -10.01 -15.07
N GLU A 7 -21.01 -9.34 -14.61
CA GLU A 7 -20.91 -8.02 -14.00
C GLU A 7 -20.30 -8.22 -12.61
N VAL A 8 -18.96 -8.27 -12.57
CA VAL A 8 -18.22 -8.33 -11.32
C VAL A 8 -18.50 -7.02 -10.58
N ALA A 9 -19.35 -7.08 -9.56
CA ALA A 9 -19.54 -5.98 -8.63
C ALA A 9 -18.16 -5.58 -8.12
N ARG A 10 -17.67 -4.41 -8.54
CA ARG A 10 -16.37 -3.89 -8.09
C ARG A 10 -16.48 -3.65 -6.60
N ILE A 11 -16.00 -4.61 -5.79
CA ILE A 11 -15.86 -4.42 -4.35
C ILE A 11 -14.91 -3.23 -4.20
N ALA A 12 -15.42 -2.14 -3.63
CA ALA A 12 -14.59 -0.99 -3.31
C ALA A 12 -13.51 -1.46 -2.35
N LEU A 13 -12.25 -1.42 -2.79
CA LEU A 13 -11.11 -1.72 -1.93
C LEU A 13 -11.15 -0.73 -0.75
N ARG A 14 -11.31 -1.25 0.46
CA ARG A 14 -11.24 -0.47 1.70
C ARG A 14 -10.01 -0.90 2.48
N LEU A 15 -8.95 -0.12 2.33
CA LEU A 15 -7.74 -0.31 3.11
C LEU A 15 -7.93 0.29 4.52
N PRO A 16 -7.35 -0.34 5.56
CA PRO A 16 -7.38 0.19 6.92
C PRO A 16 -6.61 1.52 7.02
N PRO A 17 -6.90 2.36 8.04
CA PRO A 17 -6.07 3.53 8.33
C PRO A 17 -4.60 3.11 8.55
N PHE A 18 -3.66 3.98 8.22
CA PHE A 18 -2.23 3.69 8.35
C PHE A 18 -1.82 3.46 9.82
N TRP A 19 -1.07 2.38 10.09
CA TRP A 19 -0.61 2.03 11.44
C TRP A 19 0.90 2.27 11.60
N LYS A 20 1.30 3.47 12.03
CA LYS A 20 2.70 3.83 12.30
C LYS A 20 3.38 2.86 13.27
N SER A 21 2.67 2.46 14.34
CA SER A 21 3.21 1.55 15.37
C SER A 21 3.42 0.11 14.92
N ASN A 22 2.78 -0.34 13.83
CA ASN A 22 2.99 -1.69 13.32
C ASN A 22 2.80 -1.74 11.80
N VAL A 23 3.71 -1.05 11.11
CA VAL A 23 3.64 -0.89 9.67
C VAL A 23 3.73 -2.22 8.92
N ARG A 24 4.50 -3.20 9.45
CA ARG A 24 4.63 -4.54 8.86
C ARG A 24 3.29 -5.26 8.81
N LEU A 25 2.54 -5.23 9.90
CA LEU A 25 1.22 -5.86 9.96
C LEU A 25 0.21 -5.13 9.04
N TRP A 26 0.29 -3.81 8.99
CA TRP A 26 -0.57 -3.01 8.10
C TRP A 26 -0.31 -3.34 6.61
N ILE A 27 0.95 -3.42 6.19
CA ILE A 27 1.32 -3.84 4.82
C ILE A 27 0.77 -5.24 4.53
N ALA A 28 0.96 -6.20 5.44
CA ALA A 28 0.44 -7.57 5.26
C ALA A 28 -1.10 -7.58 5.10
N GLN A 29 -1.81 -6.76 5.87
CA GLN A 29 -3.26 -6.63 5.72
C GLN A 29 -3.65 -6.01 4.36
N CYS A 30 -2.91 -5.01 3.89
CA CYS A 30 -3.12 -4.43 2.56
C CYS A 30 -2.92 -5.49 1.45
N ASP A 31 -1.86 -6.31 1.54
CA ASP A 31 -1.61 -7.42 0.60
C ASP A 31 -2.76 -8.42 0.52
N HIS A 32 -3.34 -8.78 1.66
CA HIS A 32 -4.54 -9.62 1.71
C HIS A 32 -5.74 -8.94 1.06
N ALA A 33 -5.96 -7.65 1.32
CA ALA A 33 -7.06 -6.89 0.72
C ALA A 33 -6.93 -6.76 -0.80
N PHE A 34 -5.72 -6.55 -1.31
CA PHE A 34 -5.44 -6.53 -2.74
C PHE A 34 -5.74 -7.89 -3.38
N THR A 35 -5.22 -8.96 -2.77
CA THR A 35 -5.44 -10.34 -3.25
C THR A 35 -6.92 -10.69 -3.28
N PHE A 36 -7.64 -10.38 -2.20
CA PHE A 36 -9.08 -10.60 -2.09
C PHE A 36 -9.88 -9.82 -3.15
N SER A 37 -9.41 -8.62 -3.51
CA SER A 37 -10.05 -7.75 -4.51
C SER A 37 -9.58 -8.04 -5.94
N GLY A 38 -8.72 -9.05 -6.16
CA GLY A 38 -8.15 -9.37 -7.46
C GLY A 38 -7.16 -8.32 -8.00
N ILE A 39 -6.62 -7.45 -7.14
CA ILE A 39 -5.67 -6.40 -7.51
C ILE A 39 -4.25 -6.98 -7.54
N SER A 40 -3.71 -7.14 -8.73
CA SER A 40 -2.34 -7.64 -8.96
C SER A 40 -1.37 -6.59 -9.52
N SER A 41 -1.88 -5.51 -10.12
CA SER A 41 -1.06 -4.44 -10.71
C SER A 41 -0.28 -3.67 -9.65
N ASP A 42 1.05 -3.58 -9.84
CA ASP A 42 1.95 -2.81 -8.99
C ASP A 42 1.52 -1.34 -8.88
N ASP A 43 1.20 -0.69 -10.00
CA ASP A 43 0.70 0.69 -10.03
C ASP A 43 -0.59 0.89 -9.22
N THR A 44 -1.53 -0.05 -9.29
CA THR A 44 -2.79 0.03 -8.52
C THR A 44 -2.52 -0.13 -7.03
N LYS A 45 -1.66 -1.08 -6.63
CA LYS A 45 -1.29 -1.27 -5.22
C LYS A 45 -0.55 -0.06 -4.67
N TYR A 46 0.41 0.46 -5.43
CA TYR A 46 1.15 1.68 -5.08
C TYR A 46 0.20 2.88 -4.90
N SER A 47 -0.69 3.11 -5.86
CA SER A 47 -1.66 4.22 -5.79
C SER A 47 -2.57 4.10 -4.58
N ALA A 48 -3.01 2.88 -4.25
CA ALA A 48 -3.83 2.60 -3.08
C ALA A 48 -3.07 2.84 -1.76
N LEU A 49 -1.79 2.47 -1.67
CA LEU A 49 -0.96 2.84 -0.51
C LEU A 49 -0.87 4.35 -0.36
N VAL A 50 -0.44 5.07 -1.41
CA VAL A 50 -0.26 6.53 -1.37
C VAL A 50 -1.55 7.24 -0.95
N ALA A 51 -2.70 6.81 -1.46
CA ALA A 51 -4.01 7.36 -1.09
C ALA A 51 -4.40 7.13 0.38
N ASN A 52 -3.80 6.15 1.05
CA ASN A 52 -4.09 5.78 2.42
C ASN A 52 -3.08 6.34 3.45
N LEU A 53 -2.01 7.00 3.01
CA LEU A 53 -1.01 7.61 3.88
C LEU A 53 -1.44 9.02 4.32
N ASP A 54 -1.15 9.36 5.57
CA ASP A 54 -1.31 10.73 6.07
C ASP A 54 -0.21 11.68 5.55
N ALA A 55 -0.46 12.99 5.60
CA ALA A 55 0.44 14.01 5.06
C ALA A 55 1.85 13.98 5.69
N GLU A 56 1.94 13.64 6.97
CA GLU A 56 3.22 13.49 7.66
C GLU A 56 4.00 12.30 7.08
N THR A 57 3.35 11.15 6.93
CA THR A 57 3.97 9.98 6.29
C THR A 57 4.33 10.22 4.83
N LEU A 58 3.47 10.88 4.05
CA LEU A 58 3.78 11.27 2.66
C LEU A 58 5.01 12.17 2.57
N SER A 59 5.25 13.03 3.56
CA SER A 59 6.44 13.88 3.60
C SER A 59 7.72 13.05 3.71
N TYR A 60 7.71 11.96 4.49
CA TYR A 60 8.85 11.05 4.67
C TYR A 60 9.20 10.21 3.43
N VAL A 61 8.22 9.96 2.56
CA VAL A 61 8.39 9.16 1.34
C VAL A 61 8.21 10.00 0.07
N SER A 62 8.32 11.32 0.21
CA SER A 62 8.05 12.28 -0.87
C SER A 62 8.97 12.10 -2.07
N ASP A 63 10.20 11.62 -1.87
CA ASP A 63 11.14 11.24 -2.92
C ASP A 63 10.55 10.15 -3.82
N ILE A 64 9.95 9.12 -3.23
CA ILE A 64 9.32 7.99 -3.94
C ILE A 64 7.98 8.39 -4.55
N VAL A 65 7.26 9.33 -3.95
CA VAL A 65 5.96 9.80 -4.46
C VAL A 65 6.12 10.75 -5.63
N LEU A 66 7.08 11.69 -5.56
CA LEU A 66 7.32 12.68 -6.61
C LEU A 66 8.18 12.13 -7.75
N SER A 67 9.03 11.14 -7.47
CA SER A 67 9.88 10.49 -8.46
C SER A 67 9.81 8.96 -8.30
N PRO A 68 8.65 8.34 -8.64
CA PRO A 68 8.48 6.91 -8.48
C PRO A 68 9.44 6.11 -9.38
N PRO A 69 9.93 4.95 -8.92
CA PRO A 69 10.76 4.08 -9.74
C PRO A 69 9.98 3.51 -10.94
N ASN A 70 10.70 3.07 -11.97
CA ASN A 70 10.09 2.53 -13.20
C ASN A 70 9.42 1.17 -12.99
N SER A 71 9.86 0.40 -11.99
CA SER A 71 9.30 -0.89 -11.60
C SER A 71 9.27 -1.02 -10.08
N ASP A 72 8.51 -1.98 -9.59
CA ASP A 72 8.48 -2.37 -8.17
C ASP A 72 8.09 -1.22 -7.22
N LYS A 73 7.23 -0.30 -7.66
CA LYS A 73 6.85 0.91 -6.91
C LYS A 73 6.22 0.54 -5.58
N TYR A 74 5.34 -0.46 -5.58
CA TYR A 74 4.71 -0.96 -4.37
C TYR A 74 5.75 -1.50 -3.40
N HIS A 75 6.69 -2.32 -3.90
CA HIS A 75 7.73 -2.93 -3.07
C HIS A 75 8.66 -1.87 -2.49
N THR A 76 9.14 -0.92 -3.31
CA THR A 76 10.02 0.18 -2.87
C THR A 76 9.36 1.03 -1.80
N LEU A 77 8.09 1.43 -2.00
CA LEU A 77 7.34 2.21 -1.01
C LEU A 77 7.12 1.40 0.29
N SER A 78 6.70 0.15 0.18
CA SER A 78 6.46 -0.73 1.34
C SER A 78 7.72 -0.95 2.16
N GLN A 79 8.87 -1.21 1.51
CA GLN A 79 10.16 -1.35 2.18
C GLN A 79 10.58 -0.06 2.88
N ARG A 80 10.43 1.10 2.23
CA ARG A 80 10.74 2.39 2.86
C ARG A 80 9.89 2.61 4.10
N LEU A 81 8.58 2.37 4.03
CA LEU A 81 7.68 2.49 5.18
C LEU A 81 8.10 1.55 6.31
N ILE A 82 8.44 0.30 5.99
CA ILE A 82 8.93 -0.68 6.98
C ILE A 82 10.22 -0.18 7.63
N THR A 83 11.23 0.25 6.88
CA THR A 83 12.49 0.72 7.42
C THR A 83 12.32 1.97 8.29
N GLN A 84 11.50 2.93 7.88
CA GLN A 84 11.31 4.17 8.65
C GLN A 84 10.57 3.92 9.97
N PHE A 85 9.49 3.14 9.94
CA PHE A 85 8.60 3.01 11.10
C PHE A 85 8.82 1.74 11.94
N SER A 86 9.54 0.71 11.43
CA SER A 86 9.87 -0.48 12.24
C SER A 86 11.15 -0.31 13.07
N ASP A 87 12.09 0.54 12.62
CA ASP A 87 13.35 0.79 13.34
C ASP A 87 13.21 1.88 14.43
N SER A 88 12.14 2.67 14.34
CA SER A 88 11.80 3.70 15.34
C SER A 88 11.45 3.12 16.72
N ASP A 89 11.18 1.81 16.82
CA ASP A 89 10.94 1.11 18.10
C ASP A 89 12.25 0.68 18.81
N THR A 90 13.42 0.74 18.14
CA THR A 90 14.69 0.24 18.71
C THR A 90 15.57 1.31 19.38
N GLN A 91 15.15 2.57 19.47
CA GLN A 91 15.90 3.62 20.18
C GLN A 91 15.23 4.06 21.49
N LYS A 92 14.92 3.10 22.36
CA LYS A 92 14.75 3.33 23.81
C LYS A 92 15.25 2.11 24.56
N ASN A 93 16.56 2.07 24.83
CA ASN A 93 17.16 1.49 26.05
C ASN A 93 18.60 1.98 26.18
#